data_AF-A0A2W4LCB4-F1
#
_entry.id   AF-A0A2W4LCB4-F1
#
_cell.length_a   1.000
_cell.length_b   1.000
_cell.length_c   1.000
_cell.angle_alpha   90.00
_cell.angle_beta   90.00
_cell.angle_gamma   90.00
#
_symmetry.space_group_name_H-M   'P 1'
#
loop_
_entity.id
_entity.type
_entity.pdbx_description
1 polymer ?
#
loop_
_entity_poly.entity_id
_entity_poly.type
_entity_poly.pdbx_seq_one_letter_code
_entity_poly.pdbx_strand_id
1 'polypeptide(L)'
;MNVELLIHAIVRQTTVLIAQLATARGIRAPLAHIADQVFMDLVRELERQGVSRKVSADMFGLGLRTYRRKIQRLSESSTERGRSLWEVVLEYVRERGLVTRLEILARFPNDDEAQVRAVLRDLCESQLLFSSGTGANTTYRAATDGELATLQRNRGVEGADELLMALMYREGLVTAKDLARRAQADASEVEQALERLLAEGRIQRVDVDGVPHYRAQALVVPLGAPVGWEAAVLDHFKALVTTILCRLREDDRTATLANPVGGSTYTIDVWDGHPLKDEVLGTLGRLRGMLSDLRERVQRVNATTEMPETHERVVIYVGQSVIVEDNEGVD
;
A
#
# COMPACT_ATOMS: atom_id res chain seq x y z
N MET A 1 1.10 3.22 15.70
CA MET A 1 1.10 2.14 14.68
C MET A 1 -0.29 1.95 14.05
N ASN A 2 -0.86 3.00 13.44
CA ASN A 2 -2.14 2.84 12.75
C ASN A 2 -2.05 3.32 11.29
N VAL A 3 -1.54 4.53 11.09
CA VAL A 3 -1.27 5.06 9.75
C VAL A 3 -0.17 4.27 9.02
N GLU A 4 0.89 3.84 9.71
CA GLU A 4 1.97 3.05 9.08
C GLU A 4 1.46 1.67 8.63
N LEU A 5 0.72 0.97 9.49
CA LEU A 5 0.13 -0.34 9.17
C LEU A 5 -0.93 -0.20 8.06
N LEU A 6 -1.72 0.87 8.07
CA LEU A 6 -2.62 1.24 6.99
C LEU A 6 -1.86 1.50 5.68
N ILE A 7 -0.78 2.27 5.70
CA ILE A 7 0.09 2.53 4.56
C ILE A 7 0.61 1.19 4.02
N HIS A 8 1.14 0.31 4.86
CA HIS A 8 1.62 -1.02 4.45
C HIS A 8 0.51 -1.86 3.82
N ALA A 9 -0.69 -1.85 4.41
CA ALA A 9 -1.82 -2.60 3.89
C ALA A 9 -2.29 -2.06 2.53
N ILE A 10 -2.36 -0.73 2.37
CA ILE A 10 -2.68 -0.06 1.10
C ILE A 10 -1.60 -0.35 0.06
N VAL A 11 -0.32 -0.20 0.40
CA VAL A 11 0.81 -0.50 -0.50
C VAL A 11 0.75 -1.96 -0.95
N ARG A 12 0.51 -2.92 -0.04
CA ARG A 12 0.36 -4.33 -0.38
C ARG A 12 -0.78 -4.56 -1.37
N GLN A 13 -1.97 -4.00 -1.09
CA GLN A 13 -3.12 -4.14 -1.99
C GLN A 13 -2.89 -3.47 -3.35
N THR A 14 -2.20 -2.33 -3.36
CA THR A 14 -1.80 -1.63 -4.58
C THR A 14 -0.81 -2.45 -5.39
N THR A 15 0.18 -3.08 -4.75
CA THR A 15 1.12 -4.00 -5.41
C THR A 15 0.41 -5.20 -6.02
N VAL A 16 -0.58 -5.78 -5.33
CA VAL A 16 -1.40 -6.87 -5.88
C VAL A 16 -2.18 -6.38 -7.10
N LEU A 17 -2.80 -5.20 -7.03
CA LEU A 17 -3.53 -4.60 -8.14
C LEU A 17 -2.60 -4.35 -9.35
N ILE A 18 -1.44 -3.75 -9.15
CA ILE A 18 -0.44 -3.50 -10.19
C ILE A 18 0.00 -4.81 -10.83
N ALA A 19 0.30 -5.85 -10.03
CA ALA A 19 0.71 -7.15 -10.55
C ALA A 19 -0.40 -7.80 -11.41
N GLN A 20 -1.66 -7.72 -10.97
CA GLN A 20 -2.79 -8.25 -11.73
C GLN A 20 -3.05 -7.44 -13.01
N LEU A 21 -2.96 -6.11 -12.97
CA LEU A 21 -3.07 -5.26 -14.16
C LEU A 21 -1.95 -5.54 -15.17
N ALA A 22 -0.72 -5.71 -14.68
CA ALA A 22 0.44 -6.00 -15.51
C ALA A 22 0.40 -7.39 -16.15
N THR A 23 -0.47 -8.28 -15.68
CA THR A 23 -0.63 -9.66 -16.19
C THR A 23 -2.02 -9.95 -16.75
N ALA A 24 -2.93 -8.96 -16.71
CA ALA A 24 -4.31 -9.13 -17.14
C ALA A 24 -4.38 -9.47 -18.64
N ARG A 25 -5.29 -10.37 -19.00
CA ARG A 25 -5.62 -10.72 -20.39
C ARG A 25 -4.42 -11.16 -21.24
N GLY A 26 -3.42 -11.76 -20.59
CA GLY A 26 -2.22 -12.30 -21.25
C GLY A 26 -1.17 -11.25 -21.64
N ILE A 27 -1.40 -9.96 -21.33
CA ILE A 27 -0.41 -8.90 -21.53
C ILE A 27 0.64 -8.99 -20.41
N ARG A 28 1.91 -8.67 -20.71
CA ARG A 28 2.98 -8.52 -19.71
C ARG A 28 3.52 -7.11 -19.77
N ALA A 29 3.03 -6.24 -18.90
CA ALA A 29 3.53 -4.85 -18.82
C ALA A 29 4.90 -4.81 -18.10
N PRO A 30 5.87 -4.02 -18.59
CA PRO A 30 7.14 -3.84 -17.91
C PRO A 30 6.96 -3.07 -16.60
N LEU A 31 7.51 -3.59 -15.50
CA LEU A 31 7.40 -2.99 -14.15
C LEU A 31 8.70 -2.34 -13.66
N ALA A 32 9.76 -2.36 -14.48
CA ALA A 32 11.11 -1.98 -14.07
C ALA A 32 11.20 -0.56 -13.46
N HIS A 33 10.34 0.37 -13.88
CA HIS A 33 10.40 1.78 -13.49
C HIS A 33 9.43 2.15 -12.34
N ILE A 34 8.60 1.22 -11.89
CA ILE A 34 7.48 1.52 -10.98
C ILE A 34 7.98 1.93 -9.58
N ALA A 35 9.05 1.32 -9.08
CA ALA A 35 9.57 1.65 -7.75
C ALA A 35 10.13 3.08 -7.67
N ASP A 36 10.92 3.47 -8.67
CA ASP A 36 11.49 4.81 -8.79
C ASP A 36 10.40 5.87 -9.03
N GLN A 37 9.40 5.55 -9.85
CA GLN A 37 8.24 6.41 -10.07
C GLN A 37 7.43 6.63 -8.79
N VAL A 38 7.11 5.56 -8.04
CA VAL A 38 6.39 5.67 -6.75
C VAL A 38 7.15 6.56 -5.77
N PHE A 39 8.48 6.43 -5.69
CA PHE A 39 9.27 7.32 -4.85
C PHE A 39 9.15 8.79 -5.28
N MET A 40 9.29 9.07 -6.58
CA MET A 40 9.22 10.45 -7.10
C MET A 40 7.83 11.06 -6.94
N ASP A 41 6.77 10.29 -7.13
CA ASP A 41 5.40 10.75 -6.94
C ASP A 41 5.09 11.01 -5.47
N LEU A 42 5.60 10.19 -4.54
CA LEU A 42 5.51 10.46 -3.10
C LEU A 42 6.29 11.73 -2.71
N VAL A 43 7.47 11.96 -3.28
CA VAL A 43 8.23 13.20 -3.05
C VAL A 43 7.44 14.43 -3.50
N ARG A 44 6.89 14.40 -4.73
CA ARG A 44 6.09 15.50 -5.27
C ARG A 44 4.85 15.76 -4.44
N GLU A 45 4.19 14.71 -3.97
CA GLU A 45 3.00 14.82 -3.13
C GLU A 45 3.33 15.46 -1.78
N LEU A 46 4.42 15.06 -1.13
CA LEU A 46 4.88 15.67 0.12
C LEU A 46 5.24 17.16 -0.07
N GLU A 47 5.91 17.50 -1.18
CA GLU A 47 6.21 18.89 -1.53
C GLU A 47 4.93 19.72 -1.77
N ARG A 48 3.92 19.14 -2.45
CA ARG A 48 2.60 19.76 -2.67
C ARG A 48 1.85 20.02 -1.37
N GLN A 49 1.97 19.13 -0.39
CA GLN A 49 1.40 19.29 0.96
C GLN A 49 2.20 20.28 1.84
N GLY A 50 3.26 20.90 1.31
CA GLY A 50 4.11 21.85 2.04
C GLY A 50 5.07 21.20 3.03
N VAL A 51 5.27 19.88 2.96
CA VAL A 51 6.22 19.17 3.83
C VAL A 51 7.63 19.55 3.44
N SER A 52 8.40 20.08 4.40
CA SER A 52 9.78 20.50 4.13
C SER A 52 10.66 19.31 3.74
N ARG A 53 11.63 19.54 2.83
CA ARG A 53 12.59 18.50 2.41
C ARG A 53 13.37 17.85 3.56
N LYS A 54 13.53 18.54 4.69
CA LYS A 54 14.16 17.99 5.90
C LYS A 54 13.26 16.96 6.58
N VAL A 55 11.97 17.26 6.69
CA VAL A 55 10.97 16.36 7.26
C VAL A 55 10.74 15.18 6.32
N SER A 56 10.60 15.41 5.01
CA SER A 56 10.48 14.33 4.03
C SER A 56 11.69 13.39 4.05
N ALA A 57 12.91 13.93 4.16
CA ALA A 57 14.12 13.11 4.31
C ALA A 57 14.04 12.18 5.53
N ASP A 58 13.64 12.72 6.68
CA ASP A 58 13.47 11.96 7.92
C ASP A 58 12.37 10.88 7.80
N MET A 59 11.25 11.20 7.14
CA MET A 59 10.17 10.24 6.84
C MET A 59 10.64 9.06 5.97
N PHE A 60 11.55 9.31 5.02
CA PHE A 60 12.18 8.25 4.23
C PHE A 60 13.33 7.55 4.95
N GLY A 61 13.65 7.92 6.19
CA GLY A 61 14.79 7.40 6.94
C GLY A 61 16.14 7.81 6.35
N LEU A 62 16.19 8.92 5.62
CA LEU A 62 17.37 9.43 4.91
C LEU A 62 17.89 10.72 5.54
N GLY A 63 19.19 10.92 5.52
CA GLY A 63 19.75 12.26 5.77
C GLY A 63 19.33 13.24 4.67
N LEU A 64 19.13 14.53 5.00
CA LEU A 64 18.68 15.57 4.05
C LEU A 64 19.53 15.64 2.77
N ARG A 65 20.85 15.42 2.89
CA ARG A 65 21.77 15.40 1.73
C ARG A 65 21.53 14.17 0.85
N THR A 66 21.35 12.99 1.45
CA THR A 66 21.03 11.72 0.79
C THR A 66 19.68 11.79 0.09
N TYR A 67 18.67 12.36 0.76
CA TYR A 67 17.34 12.60 0.19
C TYR A 67 17.39 13.51 -1.05
N ARG A 68 18.04 14.68 -0.94
CA ARG A 68 18.23 15.59 -2.08
C ARG A 68 18.99 14.94 -3.23
N ARG A 69 20.01 14.13 -2.93
CA ARG A 69 20.79 13.40 -3.92
C ARG A 69 19.96 12.30 -4.59
N LYS A 70 19.12 11.58 -3.84
CA LYS A 70 18.20 10.56 -4.36
C LYS A 70 17.20 11.18 -5.33
N ILE A 71 16.61 12.33 -4.99
CA ILE A 71 15.74 13.10 -5.91
C ILE A 71 16.51 13.50 -7.17
N GLN A 72 17.70 14.08 -7.04
CA GLN A 72 18.52 14.53 -8.16
C GLN A 72 18.95 13.38 -9.10
N ARG A 73 19.05 12.17 -8.57
CA ARG A 73 19.56 10.96 -9.24
C ARG A 73 18.45 10.11 -9.87
N LEU A 74 17.25 10.17 -9.29
CA LEU A 74 16.01 9.60 -9.84
C LEU A 74 15.37 10.55 -10.85
N SER A 75 15.77 11.82 -10.82
CA SER A 75 15.68 12.68 -11.99
C SER A 75 16.55 12.04 -13.08
N GLU A 76 15.92 11.77 -14.22
CA GLU A 76 16.33 10.84 -15.28
C GLU A 76 17.86 10.73 -15.52
N SER A 77 18.39 9.50 -15.63
CA SER A 77 19.77 9.34 -16.12
C SER A 77 19.88 9.73 -17.59
N SER A 78 21.00 10.36 -17.95
CA SER A 78 21.26 10.79 -19.32
C SER A 78 21.77 9.64 -20.20
N THR A 79 22.35 8.59 -19.60
CA THR A 79 22.88 7.40 -20.32
C THR A 79 21.81 6.35 -20.60
N GLU A 80 20.95 6.04 -19.63
CA GLU A 80 19.86 5.07 -19.76
C GLU A 80 18.54 5.74 -19.36
N ARG A 81 17.80 6.22 -20.36
CA ARG A 81 16.50 6.88 -20.16
C ARG A 81 15.52 5.94 -19.46
N GLY A 82 14.83 6.46 -18.44
CA GLY A 82 13.83 5.73 -17.66
C GLY A 82 14.37 5.03 -16.41
N ARG A 83 15.70 4.89 -16.23
CA ARG A 83 16.28 4.27 -15.03
C ARG A 83 17.13 5.27 -14.27
N SER A 84 17.19 5.17 -12.95
CA SER A 84 18.06 6.04 -12.16
C SER A 84 19.51 5.57 -12.21
N LEU A 85 20.46 6.51 -12.20
CA LEU A 85 21.90 6.20 -12.20
C LEU A 85 22.29 5.28 -11.02
N TRP A 86 21.51 5.30 -9.94
CA TRP A 86 21.69 4.43 -8.79
C TRP A 86 21.37 2.97 -9.04
N GLU A 87 20.22 2.72 -9.64
CA GLU A 87 19.76 1.37 -9.95
C GLU A 87 20.78 0.71 -10.88
N VAL A 88 21.18 1.41 -11.93
CA VAL A 88 22.09 0.86 -12.94
C VAL A 88 23.49 0.64 -12.35
N VAL A 89 23.98 1.51 -11.46
CA VAL A 89 25.28 1.31 -10.78
C VAL A 89 25.23 0.15 -9.78
N LEU A 90 24.17 0.04 -8.96
CA LEU A 90 24.03 -1.04 -7.98
C LEU A 90 23.85 -2.40 -8.67
N GLU A 91 23.03 -2.47 -9.71
CA GLU A 91 22.83 -3.67 -10.52
C GLU A 91 24.15 -4.12 -11.17
N TYR A 92 24.89 -3.19 -11.78
CA TYR A 92 26.20 -3.48 -12.37
C TYR A 92 27.20 -4.08 -11.36
N VAL A 93 27.25 -3.54 -10.14
CA VAL A 93 28.13 -4.07 -9.08
C VAL A 93 27.64 -5.42 -8.57
N ARG A 94 26.32 -5.63 -8.47
CA ARG A 94 25.72 -6.91 -8.06
C ARG A 94 26.03 -8.02 -9.08
N GLU A 95 25.85 -7.75 -10.36
CA GLU A 95 26.09 -8.73 -11.44
C GLU A 95 27.55 -9.13 -11.56
N ARG A 96 28.48 -8.19 -11.35
CA ARG A 96 29.91 -8.42 -11.48
C ARG A 96 30.56 -8.94 -10.18
N GLY A 97 29.87 -8.84 -9.05
CA GLY A 97 30.33 -9.28 -7.73
C GLY A 97 31.37 -8.35 -7.09
N LEU A 98 32.48 -8.10 -7.78
CA LEU A 98 33.54 -7.19 -7.34
C LEU A 98 34.03 -6.34 -8.52
N VAL A 99 33.89 -5.02 -8.41
CA VAL A 99 34.24 -4.08 -9.50
C VAL A 99 35.01 -2.87 -8.97
N THR A 100 35.96 -2.38 -9.77
CA THR A 100 36.75 -1.19 -9.47
C THR A 100 36.02 0.09 -9.86
N ARG A 101 36.38 1.21 -9.21
CA ARG A 101 35.86 2.54 -9.58
C ARG A 101 36.12 2.86 -11.06
N LEU A 102 37.29 2.48 -11.58
CA LEU A 102 37.66 2.70 -12.97
C LEU A 102 36.70 1.99 -13.93
N GLU A 103 36.37 0.72 -13.66
CA GLU A 103 35.42 -0.06 -14.47
C GLU A 103 34.01 0.53 -14.43
N ILE A 104 33.59 1.03 -13.26
CA ILE A 104 32.28 1.68 -13.10
C ILE A 104 32.26 2.98 -13.91
N LEU A 105 33.27 3.85 -13.79
CA LEU A 105 33.32 5.10 -14.57
C LEU A 105 33.37 4.87 -16.08
N ALA A 106 34.09 3.84 -16.54
CA ALA A 106 34.14 3.46 -17.95
C ALA A 106 32.77 2.97 -18.48
N ARG A 107 31.92 2.39 -17.62
CA ARG A 107 30.58 1.92 -17.97
C ARG A 107 29.54 3.04 -18.11
N PHE A 108 29.76 4.18 -17.45
CA PHE A 108 28.84 5.32 -17.40
C PHE A 108 29.46 6.59 -18.02
N PRO A 109 29.86 6.57 -19.31
CA PRO A 109 30.61 7.68 -19.92
C PRO A 109 29.77 8.93 -20.21
N ASN A 110 28.44 8.81 -20.31
CA ASN A 110 27.55 9.96 -20.53
C ASN A 110 26.95 10.50 -19.23
N ASP A 111 27.29 9.91 -18.08
CA ASP A 111 26.96 10.45 -16.77
C ASP A 111 28.16 11.23 -16.22
N ASP A 112 27.87 12.30 -15.47
CA ASP A 112 28.93 13.11 -14.87
C ASP A 112 29.75 12.27 -13.85
N GLU A 113 31.08 12.29 -13.98
CA GLU A 113 31.97 11.50 -13.14
C GLU A 113 31.80 11.83 -11.64
N ALA A 114 31.52 13.11 -11.30
CA ALA A 114 31.27 13.49 -9.92
C ALA A 114 29.93 12.93 -9.41
N GLN A 115 28.91 12.82 -10.27
CA GLN A 115 27.65 12.14 -9.95
C GLN A 115 27.86 10.64 -9.72
N VAL A 116 28.58 9.92 -10.58
CA VAL A 116 28.85 8.49 -10.42
C VAL A 116 29.63 8.22 -9.12
N ARG A 117 30.65 9.05 -8.81
CA ARG A 117 31.40 8.97 -7.55
C ARG A 117 30.53 9.26 -6.33
N ALA A 118 29.59 10.20 -6.43
CA ALA A 118 28.63 10.50 -5.37
C ALA A 118 27.66 9.34 -5.14
N VAL A 119 27.21 8.67 -6.21
CA VAL A 119 26.37 7.46 -6.15
C VAL A 119 27.09 6.31 -5.46
N LEU A 120 28.35 6.03 -5.81
CA LEU A 120 29.14 4.98 -5.15
C LEU A 120 29.36 5.24 -3.66
N ARG A 121 29.62 6.48 -3.28
CA ARG A 121 29.75 6.85 -1.87
C ARG A 121 28.45 6.69 -1.12
N ASP A 122 27.34 7.12 -1.72
CA ASP A 122 25.99 7.03 -1.16
C ASP A 122 25.54 5.59 -0.94
N LEU A 123 25.86 4.71 -1.89
CA LEU A 123 25.61 3.27 -1.79
C LEU A 123 26.42 2.63 -0.65
N CYS A 124 27.65 3.10 -0.39
CA CYS A 124 28.44 2.66 0.76
C CYS A 124 27.95 3.21 2.10
N GLU A 125 27.56 4.48 2.14
CA GLU A 125 26.96 5.11 3.33
C GLU A 125 25.62 4.45 3.69
N SER A 126 24.83 4.04 2.70
CA SER A 126 23.56 3.33 2.86
C SER A 126 23.74 1.82 3.11
N GLN A 127 24.98 1.35 3.29
CA GLN A 127 25.34 -0.06 3.54
C GLN A 127 24.84 -1.05 2.47
N LEU A 128 24.60 -0.57 1.25
CA LEU A 128 24.16 -1.40 0.11
C LEU A 128 25.33 -1.85 -0.76
N LEU A 129 26.41 -1.09 -0.75
CA LEU A 129 27.71 -1.49 -1.25
C LEU A 129 28.75 -1.42 -0.12
N PHE A 130 29.79 -2.24 -0.21
CA PHE A 130 30.98 -2.12 0.61
C PHE A 130 32.15 -1.76 -0.29
N SER A 131 32.91 -0.74 0.09
CA SER A 131 34.11 -0.31 -0.63
C SER A 131 35.38 -0.78 0.08
N SER A 132 36.40 -1.20 -0.68
CA SER A 132 37.74 -1.50 -0.18
C SER A 132 38.82 -0.86 -1.05
N GLY A 133 39.90 -0.38 -0.44
CA GLY A 133 41.02 0.28 -1.14
C GLY A 133 40.80 1.77 -1.45
N THR A 134 41.81 2.41 -2.04
CA THR A 134 41.87 3.88 -2.25
C THR A 134 42.07 4.24 -3.73
N GLY A 135 41.73 5.49 -4.09
CA GLY A 135 41.97 6.01 -5.43
C GLY A 135 41.14 5.34 -6.53
N ALA A 136 41.69 5.26 -7.75
CA ALA A 136 41.01 4.67 -8.91
C ALA A 136 40.78 3.15 -8.77
N ASN A 137 41.53 2.49 -7.88
CA ASN A 137 41.48 1.05 -7.65
C ASN A 137 40.56 0.65 -6.48
N THR A 138 39.77 1.58 -5.92
CA THR A 138 38.75 1.22 -4.91
C THR A 138 37.80 0.20 -5.53
N THR A 139 37.66 -0.96 -4.89
CA THR A 139 36.74 -2.03 -5.26
C THR A 139 35.42 -1.89 -4.50
N TYR A 140 34.34 -2.31 -5.13
CA TYR A 140 32.98 -2.27 -4.58
C TYR A 140 32.35 -3.67 -4.69
N ARG A 141 31.66 -4.10 -3.63
CA ARG A 141 30.76 -5.28 -3.62
C ARG A 141 29.39 -4.90 -3.09
N ALA A 142 28.34 -5.64 -3.42
CA ALA A 142 27.02 -5.45 -2.82
C ALA A 142 26.88 -6.08 -1.43
N ALA A 143 25.94 -5.55 -0.64
CA ALA A 143 25.52 -6.13 0.63
C ALA A 143 24.67 -7.38 0.44
N THR A 144 24.76 -8.28 1.41
CA THR A 144 24.02 -9.57 1.44
C THR A 144 22.64 -9.40 2.04
N ASP A 145 21.72 -10.32 1.71
CA ASP A 145 20.34 -10.28 2.21
C ASP A 145 20.24 -10.33 3.75
N GLY A 146 21.18 -10.99 4.41
CA GLY A 146 21.23 -11.07 5.88
C GLY A 146 21.60 -9.75 6.58
N GLU A 147 22.39 -8.89 5.92
CA GLU A 147 22.81 -7.59 6.47
C GLU A 147 21.63 -6.58 6.46
N LEU A 148 20.72 -6.69 5.49
CA LEU A 148 19.57 -5.79 5.33
C LEU A 148 18.46 -6.01 6.39
N ALA A 149 18.23 -7.26 6.79
CA ALA A 149 17.15 -7.63 7.72
C ALA A 149 17.35 -7.10 9.17
N THR A 150 18.56 -6.70 9.54
CA THR A 150 18.88 -6.27 10.91
C THR A 150 18.46 -4.83 11.20
N LEU A 151 18.27 -3.99 10.18
CA LEU A 151 17.98 -2.56 10.33
C LEU A 151 16.49 -2.24 10.61
N GLN A 152 15.58 -3.19 10.39
CA GLN A 152 14.12 -2.95 10.39
C GLN A 152 13.42 -3.14 11.75
N ARG A 153 14.10 -3.63 12.79
CA ARG A 153 13.49 -4.18 14.03
C ARG A 153 13.07 -3.19 15.14
N ASN A 154 12.94 -1.87 14.92
CA ASN A 154 13.01 -0.87 16.02
C ASN A 154 11.80 0.09 16.29
N ARG A 155 10.51 -0.13 15.92
CA ARG A 155 9.38 0.84 16.21
C ARG A 155 7.98 0.19 16.47
N GLY A 156 7.17 0.70 17.44
CA GLY A 156 5.95 0.04 18.06
C GLY A 156 4.54 0.73 17.98
N VAL A 157 3.63 0.55 18.98
CA VAL A 157 2.40 -0.34 19.00
C VAL A 157 0.94 0.22 18.88
N GLU A 158 0.62 1.52 18.91
CA GLU A 158 -0.80 1.95 19.11
C GLU A 158 -1.72 1.88 17.85
N GLY A 159 -2.94 1.29 17.96
CA GLY A 159 -3.99 1.20 16.88
C GLY A 159 -4.09 -0.15 16.12
N ALA A 160 -3.35 -1.17 16.57
CA ALA A 160 -3.22 -2.44 15.88
C ALA A 160 -4.48 -3.33 15.88
N ASP A 161 -5.31 -3.24 16.92
CA ASP A 161 -6.37 -4.22 17.19
C ASP A 161 -7.49 -4.16 16.13
N GLU A 162 -8.02 -2.98 15.81
CA GLU A 162 -9.05 -2.78 14.77
C GLU A 162 -8.57 -3.22 13.38
N LEU A 163 -7.29 -3.02 13.10
CA LEU A 163 -6.70 -3.32 11.80
C LEU A 163 -6.40 -4.81 11.63
N LEU A 164 -5.93 -5.48 12.68
CA LEU A 164 -5.80 -6.93 12.73
C LEU A 164 -7.18 -7.61 12.59
N MET A 165 -8.23 -7.07 13.22
CA MET A 165 -9.60 -7.55 13.00
C MET A 165 -10.05 -7.40 11.54
N ALA A 166 -9.77 -6.27 10.89
CA ALA A 166 -10.12 -6.07 9.49
C ALA A 166 -9.40 -7.10 8.57
N LEU A 167 -8.13 -7.41 8.85
CA LEU A 167 -7.38 -8.45 8.16
C LEU A 167 -8.03 -9.83 8.37
N MET A 168 -8.31 -10.22 9.62
CA MET A 168 -8.95 -11.50 9.97
C MET A 168 -10.35 -11.64 9.35
N TYR A 169 -11.19 -10.62 9.44
CA TYR A 169 -12.55 -10.66 8.90
C TYR A 169 -12.57 -10.91 7.39
N ARG A 170 -11.64 -10.28 6.68
CA ARG A 170 -11.57 -10.32 5.22
C ARG A 170 -10.81 -11.52 4.67
N GLU A 171 -9.82 -12.04 5.40
CA GLU A 171 -8.99 -13.17 4.94
C GLU A 171 -9.46 -14.51 5.51
N GLY A 172 -10.38 -14.51 6.47
CA GLY A 172 -10.94 -15.73 7.05
C GLY A 172 -10.06 -16.29 8.16
N LEU A 173 -9.89 -17.61 8.19
CA LEU A 173 -9.01 -18.29 9.15
C LEU A 173 -7.56 -17.96 8.86
N VAL A 174 -6.88 -17.31 9.80
CA VAL A 174 -5.48 -16.88 9.65
C VAL A 174 -4.65 -17.21 10.89
N THR A 175 -3.37 -17.53 10.72
CA THR A 175 -2.46 -17.76 11.85
C THR A 175 -1.89 -16.45 12.39
N ALA A 176 -1.42 -16.44 13.64
CA ALA A 176 -0.70 -15.30 14.22
C ALA A 176 0.55 -14.93 13.40
N LYS A 177 1.28 -15.94 12.91
CA LYS A 177 2.45 -15.76 12.04
C LYS A 177 2.09 -15.08 10.71
N ASP A 178 0.95 -15.45 10.12
CA ASP A 178 0.47 -14.81 8.90
C ASP A 178 0.06 -13.36 9.15
N LEU A 179 -0.59 -13.09 10.27
CA LEU A 179 -0.97 -11.74 10.67
C LEU A 179 0.28 -10.86 10.90
N ALA A 180 1.27 -11.33 11.65
CA ALA A 180 2.53 -10.60 11.86
C ALA A 180 3.24 -10.27 10.54
N ARG A 181 3.37 -11.26 9.65
CA ARG A 181 3.95 -11.06 8.32
C ARG A 181 3.16 -10.03 7.48
N ARG A 182 1.83 -10.08 7.53
CA ARG A 182 0.95 -9.20 6.72
C ARG A 182 0.89 -7.78 7.27
N ALA A 183 0.92 -7.65 8.60
CA ALA A 183 0.96 -6.39 9.30
C ALA A 183 2.37 -5.76 9.32
N GLN A 184 3.41 -6.52 8.95
CA GLN A 184 4.82 -6.16 9.15
C GLN A 184 5.09 -5.72 10.60
N ALA A 185 4.41 -6.37 11.54
CA ALA A 185 4.50 -6.10 12.97
C ALA A 185 5.28 -7.20 13.67
N ASP A 186 5.81 -6.89 14.85
CA ASP A 186 6.49 -7.89 15.66
C ASP A 186 5.51 -9.01 16.06
N ALA A 187 5.99 -10.25 16.06
CA ALA A 187 5.15 -11.41 16.39
C ALA A 187 4.57 -11.30 17.81
N SER A 188 5.35 -10.79 18.76
CA SER A 188 4.91 -10.61 20.15
C SER A 188 3.85 -9.52 20.30
N GLU A 189 3.92 -8.45 19.48
CA GLU A 189 2.91 -7.38 19.46
C GLU A 189 1.57 -7.91 18.91
N VAL A 190 1.64 -8.72 17.84
CA VAL A 190 0.45 -9.37 17.27
C VAL A 190 -0.16 -10.39 18.23
N GLU A 191 0.66 -11.20 18.91
CA GLU A 191 0.17 -12.15 19.91
C GLU A 191 -0.55 -11.44 21.07
N GLN A 192 0.02 -10.35 21.59
CA GLN A 192 -0.62 -9.54 22.64
C GLN A 192 -1.96 -8.93 22.16
N ALA A 193 -2.03 -8.47 20.92
CA ALA A 193 -3.27 -7.96 20.33
C ALA A 193 -4.33 -9.07 20.17
N LEU A 194 -3.93 -10.27 19.74
CA LEU A 194 -4.82 -11.41 19.62
C LEU A 194 -5.37 -11.86 20.97
N GLU A 195 -4.54 -11.86 22.03
CA GLU A 195 -4.98 -12.18 23.39
C GLU A 195 -6.03 -11.19 23.90
N ARG A 196 -5.82 -9.87 23.70
CA ARG A 196 -6.82 -8.85 24.04
C ARG A 196 -8.14 -9.05 23.30
N LEU A 197 -8.07 -9.21 21.98
CA LEU A 197 -9.26 -9.39 21.13
C LEU A 197 -10.02 -10.69 21.45
N LEU A 198 -9.31 -11.76 21.85
CA LEU A 198 -9.93 -13.00 22.33
C LEU A 198 -10.64 -12.79 23.67
N ALA A 199 -9.99 -12.12 24.63
CA ALA A 199 -10.57 -11.83 25.93
C ALA A 199 -11.83 -10.95 25.82
N GLU A 200 -11.86 -10.04 24.85
CA GLU A 200 -13.03 -9.20 24.53
C GLU A 200 -14.13 -9.94 23.75
N GLY A 201 -13.91 -11.19 23.35
CA GLY A 201 -14.86 -11.97 22.55
C GLY A 201 -15.07 -11.44 21.12
N ARG A 202 -14.18 -10.56 20.63
CA ARG A 202 -14.27 -9.94 19.30
C ARG A 202 -13.77 -10.85 18.19
N ILE A 203 -12.93 -11.82 18.53
CA ILE A 203 -12.41 -12.84 17.61
C ILE A 203 -12.56 -14.23 18.22
N GLN A 204 -12.45 -15.25 17.38
CA GLN A 204 -12.48 -16.66 17.77
C GLN A 204 -11.18 -17.34 17.39
N ARG A 205 -10.70 -18.19 18.30
CA ARG A 205 -9.60 -19.12 18.05
C ARG A 205 -10.19 -20.47 17.60
N VAL A 206 -9.65 -21.01 16.52
CA VAL A 206 -9.97 -22.32 15.96
C VAL A 206 -8.65 -23.06 15.78
N ASP A 207 -8.49 -24.21 16.44
CA ASP A 207 -7.31 -25.04 16.23
C ASP A 207 -7.55 -25.94 15.00
N VAL A 208 -6.68 -25.81 14.00
CA VAL A 208 -6.70 -26.62 12.77
C VAL A 208 -5.37 -27.36 12.70
N ASP A 209 -5.41 -28.68 12.69
CA ASP A 209 -4.21 -29.55 12.69
C ASP A 209 -3.19 -29.21 13.80
N GLY A 210 -3.69 -28.80 14.97
CA GLY A 210 -2.88 -28.41 16.13
C GLY A 210 -2.28 -26.99 16.02
N VAL A 211 -2.62 -26.22 14.99
CA VAL A 211 -2.17 -24.84 14.79
C VAL A 211 -3.32 -23.87 15.09
N PRO A 212 -3.11 -22.87 15.98
CA PRO A 212 -4.13 -21.89 16.29
C PRO A 212 -4.35 -20.94 15.10
N HIS A 213 -5.59 -20.89 14.65
CA HIS A 213 -6.10 -19.92 13.68
C HIS A 213 -7.08 -18.98 14.36
N TYR A 214 -7.16 -17.76 13.86
CA TYR A 214 -7.99 -16.70 14.37
C TYR A 214 -8.94 -16.23 13.27
N ARG A 215 -10.18 -15.93 13.65
CA ARG A 215 -11.17 -15.30 12.75
C ARG A 215 -11.97 -14.24 13.48
N ALA A 216 -12.28 -13.16 12.80
CA ALA A 216 -13.30 -12.21 13.23
C ALA A 216 -14.64 -12.60 12.60
N GLN A 217 -15.71 -12.65 13.39
CA GLN A 217 -17.06 -12.95 12.88
C GLN A 217 -17.79 -11.73 12.34
N ALA A 218 -17.44 -10.55 12.85
CA ALA A 218 -17.98 -9.27 12.42
C ALA A 218 -16.87 -8.22 12.43
N LEU A 219 -16.94 -7.28 11.50
CA LEU A 219 -16.18 -6.05 11.52
C LEU A 219 -17.19 -4.91 11.58
N VAL A 220 -17.24 -4.21 12.71
CA VAL A 220 -18.09 -3.03 12.90
C VAL A 220 -17.17 -1.86 13.24
N VAL A 221 -17.08 -0.90 12.33
CA VAL A 221 -16.46 0.41 12.61
C VAL A 221 -17.60 1.39 12.86
N PRO A 222 -17.83 1.86 14.10
CA PRO A 222 -18.91 2.78 14.41
C PRO A 222 -18.73 4.11 13.66
N LEU A 223 -19.84 4.68 13.18
CA LEU A 223 -19.83 6.02 12.56
C LEU A 223 -19.40 7.06 13.60
N GLY A 224 -18.34 7.81 13.29
CA GLY A 224 -17.81 8.86 14.18
C GLY A 224 -16.87 8.37 15.29
N ALA A 225 -16.42 7.11 15.26
CA ALA A 225 -15.42 6.63 16.21
C ALA A 225 -14.06 7.37 16.04
N PRO A 226 -13.41 7.82 17.13
CA PRO A 226 -12.12 8.51 17.07
C PRO A 226 -10.95 7.56 16.74
N VAL A 227 -11.16 6.24 16.86
CA VAL A 227 -10.20 5.16 16.58
C VAL A 227 -10.83 4.12 15.65
N GLY A 228 -10.03 3.49 14.79
CA GLY A 228 -10.49 2.48 13.84
C GLY A 228 -10.95 3.03 12.48
N TRP A 229 -10.77 4.32 12.21
CA TRP A 229 -11.02 4.91 10.89
C TRP A 229 -10.09 4.29 9.83
N GLU A 230 -8.89 3.88 10.22
CA GLU A 230 -7.91 3.20 9.38
C GLU A 230 -8.42 1.84 8.92
N ALA A 231 -9.08 1.10 9.80
CA ALA A 231 -9.74 -0.15 9.45
C ALA A 231 -10.86 0.11 8.43
N ALA A 232 -11.65 1.17 8.58
CA ALA A 232 -12.66 1.55 7.59
C ALA A 232 -12.06 1.97 6.24
N VAL A 233 -10.96 2.72 6.23
CA VAL A 233 -10.24 3.10 5.00
C VAL A 233 -9.67 1.87 4.30
N LEU A 234 -9.01 0.98 5.04
CA LEU A 234 -8.49 -0.27 4.47
C LEU A 234 -9.61 -1.13 3.93
N ASP A 235 -10.70 -1.27 4.68
CA ASP A 235 -11.87 -2.05 4.29
C ASP A 235 -12.48 -1.54 2.99
N HIS A 236 -12.63 -0.23 2.90
CA HIS A 236 -13.11 0.46 1.71
C HIS A 236 -12.17 0.26 0.51
N PHE A 237 -10.86 0.50 0.70
CA PHE A 237 -9.87 0.35 -0.36
C PHE A 237 -9.79 -1.10 -0.86
N LYS A 238 -9.82 -2.08 0.05
CA LYS A 238 -9.82 -3.51 -0.30
C LYS A 238 -11.08 -3.91 -1.06
N ALA A 239 -12.25 -3.40 -0.67
CA ALA A 239 -13.48 -3.64 -1.42
C ALA A 239 -13.36 -3.10 -2.86
N LEU A 240 -12.87 -1.88 -3.04
CA LEU A 240 -12.63 -1.27 -4.36
C LEU A 240 -11.67 -2.12 -5.20
N VAL A 241 -10.49 -2.44 -4.66
CA VAL A 241 -9.48 -3.26 -5.35
C VAL A 241 -10.06 -4.63 -5.73
N THR A 242 -10.80 -5.28 -4.82
CA THR A 242 -11.42 -6.59 -5.08
C THR A 242 -12.41 -6.51 -6.23
N THR A 243 -13.28 -5.48 -6.25
CA THR A 243 -14.24 -5.27 -7.35
C THR A 243 -13.53 -5.09 -8.70
N ILE A 244 -12.45 -4.30 -8.74
CA ILE A 244 -11.64 -4.12 -9.96
C ILE A 244 -11.04 -5.46 -10.40
N LEU A 245 -10.46 -6.23 -9.47
CA LEU A 245 -9.84 -7.52 -9.77
C LEU A 245 -10.85 -8.56 -10.26
N CYS A 246 -12.04 -8.64 -9.66
CA CYS A 246 -13.10 -9.51 -10.15
C CYS A 246 -13.51 -9.11 -11.58
N ARG A 247 -13.65 -7.81 -11.85
CA ARG A 247 -13.99 -7.32 -13.19
C ARG A 247 -12.91 -7.59 -14.23
N LEU A 248 -11.63 -7.52 -13.87
CA LEU A 248 -10.51 -7.85 -14.76
C LEU A 248 -10.46 -9.34 -15.15
N ARG A 249 -11.01 -10.22 -14.31
CA ARG A 249 -11.09 -11.67 -14.55
C ARG A 249 -12.30 -12.08 -15.39
N GLU A 250 -13.32 -11.24 -15.47
CA GLU A 250 -14.49 -11.47 -16.34
C GLU A 250 -14.12 -11.21 -17.81
N ASP A 251 -14.58 -12.08 -18.71
CA ASP A 251 -14.47 -11.86 -20.16
C ASP A 251 -15.40 -10.71 -20.58
N ASP A 252 -14.89 -9.78 -21.40
CA ASP A 252 -15.57 -8.55 -21.86
C ASP A 252 -16.93 -8.76 -22.55
N ARG A 253 -17.26 -10.00 -22.92
CA ARG A 253 -18.41 -10.33 -23.77
C ARG A 253 -19.77 -10.31 -23.07
N THR A 254 -19.81 -10.11 -21.76
CA THR A 254 -21.05 -10.21 -20.95
C THR A 254 -21.25 -9.05 -19.98
N ALA A 255 -20.76 -7.84 -20.30
CA ALA A 255 -21.06 -6.64 -19.52
C ALA A 255 -22.55 -6.27 -19.62
N THR A 256 -23.37 -6.74 -18.68
CA THR A 256 -24.80 -6.38 -18.60
C THR A 256 -25.10 -5.67 -17.28
N LEU A 257 -26.17 -4.86 -17.26
CA LEU A 257 -26.67 -4.22 -16.04
C LEU A 257 -27.09 -5.24 -14.95
N ALA A 258 -27.27 -6.51 -15.32
CA ALA A 258 -27.61 -7.58 -14.40
C ALA A 258 -26.38 -8.26 -13.75
N ASN A 259 -25.15 -7.84 -14.09
CA ASN A 259 -23.96 -8.45 -13.52
C ASN A 259 -23.87 -8.14 -12.01
N PRO A 260 -23.70 -9.15 -11.15
CA PRO A 260 -23.61 -8.95 -9.70
C PRO A 260 -22.28 -8.31 -9.26
N VAL A 261 -21.30 -8.24 -10.16
CA VAL A 261 -19.98 -7.63 -9.93
C VAL A 261 -19.82 -6.45 -10.88
N GLY A 262 -19.64 -5.27 -10.30
CA GLY A 262 -19.45 -4.03 -11.07
C GLY A 262 -19.40 -2.81 -10.17
N GLY A 263 -19.11 -1.66 -10.78
CA GLY A 263 -19.12 -0.37 -10.11
C GLY A 263 -19.69 0.69 -11.05
N SER A 264 -20.25 1.75 -10.49
CA SER A 264 -20.67 2.93 -11.23
C SER A 264 -20.25 4.16 -10.45
N THR A 265 -19.69 5.14 -11.15
CA THR A 265 -19.34 6.44 -10.58
C THR A 265 -20.28 7.46 -11.17
N TYR A 266 -20.96 8.22 -10.31
CA TYR A 266 -21.88 9.28 -10.71
C TYR A 266 -21.30 10.62 -10.26
N THR A 267 -21.12 11.52 -11.20
CA THR A 267 -20.84 12.94 -10.93
C THR A 267 -22.13 13.70 -11.11
N ILE A 268 -22.53 14.49 -10.10
CA ILE A 268 -23.80 15.22 -10.09
C ILE A 268 -23.50 16.65 -9.67
N ASP A 269 -23.69 17.59 -10.59
CA ASP A 269 -23.45 19.00 -10.36
C ASP A 269 -24.68 19.63 -9.68
N VAL A 270 -24.45 20.29 -8.54
CA VAL A 270 -25.49 21.03 -7.80
C VAL A 270 -24.91 22.35 -7.31
N TRP A 271 -25.68 23.43 -7.44
CA TRP A 271 -25.31 24.79 -6.99
C TRP A 271 -26.21 25.28 -5.87
N ASP A 272 -25.87 26.43 -5.27
CA ASP A 272 -26.71 27.07 -4.26
C ASP A 272 -28.08 27.46 -4.84
N GLY A 273 -29.14 26.94 -4.23
CA GLY A 273 -30.52 27.10 -4.74
C GLY A 273 -30.95 26.04 -5.75
N HIS A 274 -30.10 25.06 -6.10
CA HIS A 274 -30.52 23.95 -6.96
C HIS A 274 -31.66 23.14 -6.31
N PRO A 275 -32.79 22.88 -7.01
CA PRO A 275 -33.98 22.26 -6.41
C PRO A 275 -33.75 20.85 -5.88
N LEU A 276 -32.71 20.16 -6.38
CA LEU A 276 -32.36 18.80 -5.93
C LEU A 276 -31.11 18.76 -5.05
N LYS A 277 -30.58 19.90 -4.59
CA LYS A 277 -29.34 19.94 -3.79
C LYS A 277 -29.44 19.05 -2.55
N ASP A 278 -30.51 19.22 -1.77
CA ASP A 278 -30.72 18.44 -0.55
C ASP A 278 -30.95 16.95 -0.85
N GLU A 279 -31.60 16.64 -1.97
CA GLU A 279 -31.79 15.26 -2.38
C GLU A 279 -30.45 14.60 -2.70
N VAL A 280 -29.61 15.26 -3.50
CA VAL A 280 -28.26 14.78 -3.86
C VAL A 280 -27.40 14.62 -2.62
N LEU A 281 -27.32 15.64 -1.75
CA LEU A 281 -26.53 15.60 -0.52
C LEU A 281 -27.04 14.56 0.50
N GLY A 282 -28.35 14.30 0.52
CA GLY A 282 -28.96 13.28 1.38
C GLY A 282 -28.81 11.84 0.88
N THR A 283 -28.32 11.62 -0.35
CA THR A 283 -28.30 10.30 -1.00
C THR A 283 -27.48 9.28 -0.22
N LEU A 284 -26.27 9.63 0.25
CA LEU A 284 -25.45 8.71 1.03
C LEU A 284 -26.16 8.28 2.32
N GLY A 285 -26.87 9.19 2.99
CA GLY A 285 -27.64 8.88 4.19
C GLY A 285 -28.74 7.84 3.91
N ARG A 286 -29.50 8.02 2.83
CA ARG A 286 -30.55 7.08 2.41
C ARG A 286 -29.98 5.70 2.05
N LEU A 287 -28.91 5.66 1.25
CA LEU A 287 -28.24 4.41 0.89
C LEU A 287 -27.69 3.67 2.13
N ARG A 288 -27.05 4.39 3.07
CA ARG A 288 -26.58 3.80 4.34
C ARG A 288 -27.73 3.21 5.16
N GLY A 289 -28.86 3.91 5.25
CA GLY A 289 -30.05 3.41 5.94
C GLY A 289 -30.58 2.12 5.30
N MET A 290 -30.75 2.11 3.98
CA MET A 290 -31.21 0.93 3.24
C MET A 290 -30.28 -0.28 3.40
N LEU A 291 -28.96 -0.07 3.28
CA LEU A 291 -27.97 -1.15 3.42
C LEU A 291 -27.85 -1.65 4.87
N SER A 292 -28.01 -0.76 5.86
CA SER A 292 -28.00 -1.14 7.28
C SER A 292 -29.22 -1.99 7.64
N ASP A 293 -30.43 -1.61 7.18
CA ASP A 293 -31.64 -2.43 7.33
C ASP A 293 -31.48 -3.81 6.68
N LEU A 294 -30.98 -3.84 5.43
CA LEU A 294 -30.74 -5.10 4.72
C LEU A 294 -29.76 -6.00 5.48
N ARG A 295 -28.65 -5.45 5.98
CA ARG A 295 -27.66 -6.21 6.77
C ARG A 295 -28.28 -6.77 8.04
N GLU A 296 -29.05 -5.97 8.77
CA GLU A 296 -29.68 -6.41 10.03
C GLU A 296 -30.69 -7.54 9.77
N ARG A 297 -31.49 -7.42 8.71
CA ARG A 297 -32.42 -8.48 8.28
C ARG A 297 -31.70 -9.77 7.91
N VAL A 298 -30.59 -9.69 7.16
CA VAL A 298 -29.75 -10.85 6.83
C VAL A 298 -29.14 -11.47 8.08
N GLN A 299 -28.62 -10.64 9.01
CA GLN A 299 -28.05 -11.12 10.27
C GLN A 299 -29.08 -11.86 11.13
N ARG A 300 -30.33 -11.39 11.17
CA ARG A 300 -31.42 -12.09 11.87
C ARG A 300 -31.66 -13.49 11.30
N VAL A 301 -31.65 -13.64 9.98
CA VAL A 301 -31.78 -14.97 9.33
C VAL A 301 -30.56 -15.84 9.63
N ASN A 302 -29.35 -15.28 9.53
CA ASN A 302 -28.09 -16.00 9.78
C ASN A 302 -27.92 -16.42 11.24
N ALA A 303 -28.57 -15.73 12.19
CA ALA A 303 -28.55 -16.12 13.60
C ALA A 303 -29.41 -17.35 13.90
N THR A 304 -30.41 -17.64 13.05
CA THR A 304 -31.34 -18.76 13.22
C THR A 304 -31.05 -19.96 12.32
N THR A 305 -30.17 -19.77 11.33
CA THR A 305 -29.86 -20.76 10.30
C THR A 305 -28.37 -21.02 10.28
N GLU A 306 -27.95 -22.29 10.32
CA GLU A 306 -26.55 -22.64 10.18
C GLU A 306 -26.05 -22.23 8.78
N MET A 307 -24.94 -21.48 8.74
CA MET A 307 -24.39 -21.00 7.48
C MET A 307 -23.75 -22.17 6.72
N PRO A 308 -24.17 -22.44 5.47
CA PRO A 308 -23.65 -23.57 4.72
C PRO A 308 -22.15 -23.41 4.42
N GLU A 309 -21.47 -24.56 4.25
CA GLU A 309 -20.04 -24.61 3.94
C GLU A 309 -19.69 -23.78 2.69
N THR A 310 -20.55 -23.82 1.68
CA THR A 310 -20.44 -22.99 0.47
C THR A 310 -21.48 -21.87 0.51
N HIS A 311 -21.02 -20.63 0.49
CA HIS A 311 -21.87 -19.45 0.45
C HIS A 311 -21.18 -18.30 -0.28
N GLU A 312 -21.98 -17.35 -0.76
CA GLU A 312 -21.49 -16.13 -1.38
C GLU A 312 -21.34 -15.02 -0.33
N ARG A 313 -20.27 -14.26 -0.43
CA ARG A 313 -20.05 -13.05 0.37
C ARG A 313 -20.17 -11.84 -0.53
N VAL A 314 -21.25 -11.09 -0.37
CA VAL A 314 -21.47 -9.83 -1.09
C VAL A 314 -20.91 -8.67 -0.27
N VAL A 315 -20.07 -7.85 -0.88
CA VAL A 315 -19.49 -6.66 -0.27
C VAL A 315 -19.94 -5.45 -1.05
N ILE A 316 -20.70 -4.56 -0.40
CA ILE A 316 -21.15 -3.31 -0.99
C ILE A 316 -20.38 -2.18 -0.33
N TYR A 317 -19.72 -1.37 -1.16
CA TYR A 317 -19.11 -0.12 -0.75
C TYR A 317 -19.90 1.03 -1.40
N VAL A 318 -20.22 2.04 -0.59
CA VAL A 318 -20.79 3.32 -1.06
C VAL A 318 -20.02 4.48 -0.41
N GLY A 319 -19.68 5.48 -1.20
CA GLY A 319 -19.01 6.70 -0.78
C GLY A 319 -19.58 7.90 -1.50
N GLN A 320 -19.55 9.07 -0.86
CA GLN A 320 -19.87 10.35 -1.49
C GLN A 320 -18.78 11.33 -1.10
N SER A 321 -18.22 12.00 -2.11
CA SER A 321 -17.32 13.14 -1.94
C SER A 321 -18.06 14.38 -2.41
N VAL A 322 -17.91 15.49 -1.69
CA VAL A 322 -18.40 16.81 -2.11
C VAL A 322 -17.16 17.65 -2.39
N ILE A 323 -16.98 18.05 -3.63
CA ILE A 323 -15.87 18.89 -4.09
C ILE A 323 -16.47 20.27 -4.33
N VAL A 324 -15.91 21.30 -3.70
CA VAL A 324 -16.28 22.69 -3.99
C VAL A 324 -15.38 23.16 -5.12
N GLU A 325 -16.00 23.50 -6.25
CA GLU A 325 -15.30 24.08 -7.40
C GLU A 325 -15.53 25.58 -7.41
N ASP A 326 -14.47 26.35 -7.13
CA ASP A 326 -14.50 27.80 -7.31
C ASP A 326 -14.18 28.10 -8.77
N ASN A 327 -15.18 28.57 -9.53
CA ASN A 327 -14.94 29.22 -10.81
C ASN A 327 -14.35 30.61 -10.54
N GLU A 328 -13.07 30.67 -10.16
CA GLU A 328 -12.32 31.92 -10.29
C GLU A 328 -12.29 32.26 -11.78
N GLY A 329 -13.01 33.31 -12.13
CA GLY A 329 -13.19 33.76 -13.50
C GLY A 329 -11.86 34.01 -14.19
N VAL A 330 -11.79 33.53 -15.43
CA VAL A 330 -10.92 34.12 -16.45
C VAL A 330 -11.35 35.58 -16.60
N ASP A 331 -10.64 36.48 -15.94
CA ASP A 331 -10.63 37.91 -16.25
C ASP A 331 -9.50 38.23 -17.24
#